data_AF-A0A2E8RMH0-F1
#
_entry.id   AF-A0A2E8RMH0-F1
#
_cell.length_a   1.000
_cell.length_b   1.000
_cell.length_c   1.000
_cell.angle_alpha   90.00
_cell.angle_beta   90.00
_cell.angle_gamma   90.00
#
_symmetry.space_group_name_H-M   'P 1'
#
loop_
_entity.id
_entity.type
_entity.pdbx_description
1 polymer ?
#
loop_
_entity_poly.entity_id
_entity_poly.type
_entity_poly.pdbx_seq_one_letter_code
_entity_poly.pdbx_strand_id
1 'polypeptide(L)'
;MVGNVYWKLLQVFKRQYQILNLASKLFPVAFTVLINGCDFDELETAQTSMELILPTEAEGRNDIKRIRIFVEGEQRDVPVQELKLISDSGGEEFQDIDIFIPLDAKYIRVEALGDLGGLLFVGESTVEIENEGISRIRIELDPTTPVLKFNNVPEFVDVGQDFQIEIELKHAKSLFALTFEISYPNVFIEPYEIDLGDFWENTENENSVLLVSDYNLTSKTPGRLSLGLTRTTPSNDKIESGKVAIISFHTKQTGIAKIRVLNNPRLAVQKSNGKSIENFDDLTSYLYKAQTELEIR
;
A
#
# COMPACT_ATOMS: atom_id res chain seq x y z
N MET A 1 -77.65 -5.22 -10.87
CA MET A 1 -76.85 -4.64 -11.98
C MET A 1 -75.36 -4.52 -11.59
N VAL A 2 -74.74 -5.58 -11.04
CA VAL A 2 -73.33 -5.55 -10.56
C VAL A 2 -72.52 -6.78 -11.02
N GLY A 3 -73.15 -7.86 -11.50
CA GLY A 3 -72.46 -9.09 -11.93
C GLY A 3 -71.80 -9.07 -13.32
N ASN A 4 -72.11 -8.08 -14.17
CA ASN A 4 -71.65 -8.09 -15.58
C ASN A 4 -70.34 -7.31 -15.83
N VAL A 5 -69.84 -6.60 -14.82
CA VAL A 5 -68.57 -5.83 -14.90
C VAL A 5 -67.39 -6.69 -14.44
N TYR A 6 -67.60 -7.55 -13.43
CA TYR A 6 -66.57 -8.45 -12.90
C TYR A 6 -66.11 -9.50 -13.91
N TRP A 7 -67.03 -10.02 -14.74
CA TRP A 7 -66.71 -11.04 -15.73
C TRP A 7 -65.90 -10.50 -16.92
N LYS A 8 -66.15 -9.25 -17.33
CA LYS A 8 -65.36 -8.56 -18.36
C LYS A 8 -63.96 -8.21 -17.88
N LEU A 9 -63.81 -7.79 -16.62
CA LEU A 9 -62.48 -7.52 -16.04
C LEU A 9 -61.63 -8.78 -15.88
N LEU A 10 -62.25 -9.92 -15.53
CA LEU A 10 -61.52 -11.19 -15.38
C LEU A 10 -61.00 -11.76 -16.71
N GLN A 11 -61.75 -11.59 -17.81
CA GLN A 11 -61.30 -12.00 -19.15
C GLN A 11 -60.17 -11.12 -19.70
N VAL A 12 -60.17 -9.82 -19.38
CA VAL A 12 -59.08 -8.91 -19.77
C VAL A 12 -57.79 -9.23 -19.00
N PHE A 13 -57.90 -9.55 -17.70
CA PHE A 13 -56.75 -9.97 -16.89
C PHE A 13 -56.13 -11.29 -17.35
N LYS A 14 -56.94 -12.30 -17.71
CA LYS A 14 -56.41 -13.59 -18.22
C LYS A 14 -55.68 -13.44 -19.56
N ARG A 15 -56.13 -12.52 -20.42
CA ARG A 15 -55.50 -12.25 -21.73
C ARG A 15 -54.20 -11.46 -21.59
N GLN A 16 -54.13 -10.51 -20.65
CA GLN A 16 -52.88 -9.79 -20.36
C GLN A 16 -51.82 -10.68 -19.67
N TYR A 17 -52.23 -11.62 -18.80
CA TYR A 17 -51.30 -12.53 -18.14
C TYR A 17 -50.69 -13.57 -19.10
N GLN A 18 -51.42 -13.99 -20.14
CA GLN A 18 -50.89 -14.87 -21.19
C GLN A 18 -49.92 -14.15 -22.14
N ILE A 19 -50.11 -12.85 -22.39
CA ILE A 19 -49.18 -12.03 -23.17
C ILE A 19 -47.89 -11.76 -22.37
N LEU A 20 -48.01 -11.52 -21.05
CA LEU A 20 -46.85 -11.35 -20.16
C LEU A 20 -46.01 -12.64 -20.06
N ASN A 21 -46.65 -13.81 -20.03
CA ASN A 21 -45.94 -15.08 -19.93
C ASN A 21 -45.28 -15.51 -21.25
N LEU A 22 -45.82 -15.11 -22.41
CA LEU A 22 -45.15 -15.34 -23.70
C LEU A 22 -43.98 -14.38 -23.95
N ALA A 23 -44.04 -13.15 -23.42
CA ALA A 23 -42.92 -12.20 -23.48
C ALA A 23 -41.76 -12.57 -22.52
N SER A 24 -42.01 -13.39 -21.49
CA SER A 24 -40.98 -13.82 -20.53
C SER A 24 -40.07 -14.98 -20.98
N LYS A 25 -40.29 -15.54 -22.18
CA LYS A 25 -39.58 -16.73 -22.67
C LYS A 25 -38.78 -16.53 -23.96
N LEU A 26 -38.66 -15.29 -24.46
CA LEU A 26 -37.81 -14.95 -25.59
C LEU A 26 -36.85 -13.83 -25.18
N PHE A 27 -35.59 -14.23 -24.99
CA PHE A 27 -34.37 -13.43 -24.84
C PHE A 27 -34.04 -12.81 -23.46
N PRO A 28 -32.91 -13.25 -22.84
CA PRO A 28 -32.26 -12.51 -21.77
C PRO A 28 -31.40 -11.44 -22.43
N VAL A 29 -31.91 -10.21 -22.51
CA VAL A 29 -31.07 -9.04 -22.79
C VAL A 29 -30.70 -8.42 -21.47
N ALA A 30 -29.40 -8.20 -21.29
CA ALA A 30 -28.75 -7.64 -20.12
C ALA A 30 -29.56 -6.49 -19.51
N PHE A 31 -29.94 -6.66 -18.24
CA PHE A 31 -30.36 -5.54 -17.39
C PHE A 31 -29.10 -4.75 -17.03
N THR A 32 -28.67 -3.88 -17.93
CA THR A 32 -27.83 -2.73 -17.58
C THR A 32 -28.74 -1.77 -16.82
N VAL A 33 -28.49 -1.58 -15.53
CA VAL A 33 -29.13 -0.53 -14.75
C VAL A 33 -28.66 0.81 -15.31
N LEU A 34 -29.48 1.40 -16.18
CA LEU A 34 -29.39 2.81 -16.56
C LEU A 34 -29.73 3.64 -15.33
N ILE A 35 -28.69 4.02 -14.59
CA ILE A 35 -28.73 5.16 -13.68
C ILE A 35 -29.00 6.37 -14.58
N ASN A 36 -30.11 7.08 -14.37
CA ASN A 36 -30.34 8.36 -15.03
C ASN A 36 -29.14 9.27 -14.70
N GLY A 37 -28.33 9.54 -15.73
CA GLY A 37 -27.18 10.40 -15.63
C GLY A 37 -27.60 11.81 -15.20
N CYS A 38 -26.82 12.37 -14.28
CA CYS A 38 -26.33 13.71 -14.60
C CYS A 38 -25.54 13.53 -15.89
N ASP A 39 -25.93 14.27 -16.93
CA ASP A 39 -25.23 14.34 -18.20
C ASP A 39 -23.75 14.61 -17.90
N PHE A 40 -22.89 13.64 -18.17
CA PHE A 40 -21.46 13.86 -18.14
C PHE A 40 -21.17 14.62 -19.43
N ASP A 41 -21.06 15.93 -19.34
CA ASP A 41 -20.81 16.78 -20.50
C ASP A 41 -19.41 16.45 -21.03
N GLU A 42 -19.34 15.66 -22.11
CA GLU A 42 -18.10 15.18 -22.74
C GLU A 42 -17.17 16.35 -23.17
N LEU A 43 -17.70 17.57 -23.25
CA LEU A 43 -16.97 18.80 -23.59
C LEU A 43 -16.13 19.37 -22.44
N GLU A 44 -16.29 18.88 -21.20
CA GLU A 44 -15.62 19.40 -20.01
C GLU A 44 -14.78 18.34 -19.28
N THR A 45 -14.53 17.20 -19.92
CA THR A 45 -13.68 16.12 -19.40
C THR A 45 -12.56 15.82 -20.36
N ALA A 46 -11.37 15.55 -19.83
CA ALA A 46 -10.24 15.08 -20.61
C ALA A 46 -9.87 13.65 -20.17
N GLN A 47 -9.60 12.81 -21.16
CA GLN A 47 -9.05 11.47 -20.95
C GLN A 47 -7.53 11.60 -20.76
N THR A 48 -7.01 10.97 -19.72
CA THR A 48 -5.58 10.97 -19.40
C THR A 48 -5.10 9.62 -18.88
N SER A 49 -3.79 9.46 -18.86
CA SER A 49 -3.11 8.33 -18.23
C SER A 49 -2.55 8.75 -16.86
N MET A 50 -2.90 7.97 -15.85
CA MET A 50 -2.35 8.06 -14.50
C MET A 50 -1.37 6.91 -14.29
N GLU A 51 -0.14 7.25 -13.91
CA GLU A 51 0.89 6.29 -13.49
C GLU A 51 0.73 6.04 -11.98
N LEU A 52 0.15 4.90 -11.63
CA LEU A 52 -0.02 4.48 -10.25
C LEU A 52 1.19 3.65 -9.81
N ILE A 53 2.00 4.16 -8.88
CA ILE A 53 3.07 3.39 -8.24
C ILE A 53 2.44 2.49 -7.17
N LEU A 54 2.54 1.19 -7.39
CA LEU A 54 1.95 0.19 -6.52
C LEU A 54 2.89 -0.14 -5.36
N PRO A 55 2.36 -0.49 -4.17
CA PRO A 55 3.18 -1.00 -3.08
C PRO A 55 3.92 -2.27 -3.51
N THR A 56 5.03 -2.56 -2.87
CA THR A 56 5.77 -3.82 -3.03
C THR A 56 5.00 -5.02 -2.46
N GLU A 57 5.40 -6.23 -2.82
CA GLU A 57 4.84 -7.44 -2.20
C GLU A 57 5.12 -7.48 -0.69
N ALA A 58 6.29 -7.00 -0.26
CA ALA A 58 6.67 -6.87 1.14
C ALA A 58 5.74 -5.92 1.90
N GLU A 59 5.27 -4.85 1.25
CA GLU A 59 4.26 -3.94 1.80
C GLU A 59 2.85 -4.54 1.81
N GLY A 60 2.60 -5.60 1.05
CA GLY A 60 1.30 -6.26 1.01
C GLY A 60 0.48 -5.98 -0.24
N ARG A 61 1.11 -5.68 -1.38
CA ARG A 61 0.43 -5.54 -2.69
C ARG A 61 -0.59 -6.64 -2.98
N ASN A 62 -0.27 -7.89 -2.62
CA ASN A 62 -1.10 -9.07 -2.87
C ASN A 62 -2.43 -9.07 -2.07
N ASP A 63 -2.54 -8.22 -1.05
CA ASP A 63 -3.75 -8.05 -0.26
C ASP A 63 -4.73 -7.05 -0.94
N ILE A 64 -4.26 -6.24 -1.89
CA ILE A 64 -5.11 -5.29 -2.62
C ILE A 64 -6.01 -6.05 -3.60
N LYS A 65 -7.30 -5.76 -3.56
CA LYS A 65 -8.33 -6.37 -4.42
C LYS A 65 -8.96 -5.38 -5.36
N ARG A 66 -9.07 -4.12 -4.93
CA ARG A 66 -9.78 -3.07 -5.64
C ARG A 66 -9.10 -1.73 -5.42
N ILE A 67 -9.23 -0.86 -6.40
CA ILE A 67 -8.82 0.54 -6.32
C ILE A 67 -10.05 1.41 -6.53
N ARG A 68 -10.15 2.48 -5.73
CA ARG A 68 -11.11 3.57 -5.93
C ARG A 68 -10.37 4.85 -6.22
N ILE A 69 -10.82 5.54 -7.26
CA ILE A 69 -10.26 6.82 -7.67
C ILE A 69 -11.33 7.89 -7.44
N PHE A 70 -10.97 8.88 -6.65
CA PHE A 70 -11.73 10.06 -6.34
C PHE A 70 -11.06 11.23 -7.05
N VAL A 71 -11.83 12.01 -7.80
CA VAL A 71 -11.34 13.19 -8.50
C VAL A 71 -12.22 14.35 -8.10
N GLU A 72 -11.61 15.34 -7.47
CA GLU A 72 -12.25 16.57 -6.99
C GLU A 72 -11.84 17.74 -7.89
N GLY A 73 -12.85 18.43 -8.44
CA GLY A 73 -12.72 19.65 -9.24
C GLY A 73 -13.23 20.87 -8.49
N GLU A 74 -12.97 22.08 -9.00
CA GLU A 74 -13.45 23.32 -8.38
C GLU A 74 -14.98 23.44 -8.35
N GLN A 75 -15.65 22.95 -9.40
CA GLN A 75 -17.07 23.12 -9.62
C GLN A 75 -17.85 21.82 -9.44
N ARG A 76 -17.18 20.67 -9.60
CA ARG A 76 -17.82 19.35 -9.57
C ARG A 76 -16.86 18.23 -9.19
N ASP A 77 -17.41 17.22 -8.54
CA ASP A 77 -16.74 15.95 -8.28
C ASP A 77 -17.09 14.92 -9.36
N VAL A 78 -16.13 14.07 -9.71
CA VAL A 78 -16.37 12.91 -10.59
C VAL A 78 -16.94 11.76 -9.75
N PRO A 79 -17.94 11.01 -10.25
CA PRO A 79 -18.36 9.75 -9.66
C PRO A 79 -17.15 8.83 -9.47
N VAL A 80 -17.08 8.19 -8.31
CA VAL A 80 -15.97 7.31 -7.94
C VAL A 80 -15.76 6.24 -9.01
N GLN A 81 -14.55 6.18 -9.56
CA GLN A 81 -14.16 5.15 -10.52
C GLN A 81 -13.59 3.97 -9.73
N GLU A 82 -14.24 2.80 -9.81
CA GLU A 82 -13.78 1.57 -9.14
C GLU A 82 -13.17 0.61 -10.16
N LEU A 83 -11.91 0.24 -9.91
CA LEU A 83 -11.14 -0.63 -10.79
C LEU A 83 -10.72 -1.89 -10.04
N LYS A 84 -10.75 -3.03 -10.73
CA LYS A 84 -10.07 -4.24 -10.25
C LYS A 84 -8.64 -4.21 -10.74
N LEU A 85 -7.70 -4.43 -9.82
CA LEU A 85 -6.32 -4.67 -10.20
C LEU A 85 -6.25 -5.97 -11.01
N ILE A 86 -5.68 -5.90 -12.21
CA ILE A 86 -5.38 -7.08 -13.01
C ILE A 86 -4.01 -7.56 -12.52
N SER A 87 -3.99 -8.60 -11.68
CA SER A 87 -2.80 -9.15 -11.01
C SER A 87 -1.75 -9.77 -11.93
N ASP A 88 -1.87 -9.66 -13.26
CA ASP A 88 -1.01 -10.36 -14.22
C ASP A 88 0.30 -9.62 -14.55
N SER A 89 0.51 -8.37 -14.10
CA SER A 89 1.80 -7.70 -14.24
C SER A 89 2.78 -8.14 -13.15
N GLY A 90 3.18 -9.42 -13.20
CA GLY A 90 4.26 -9.96 -12.39
C GLY A 90 5.57 -9.20 -12.66
N GLY A 91 5.84 -8.17 -11.86
CA GLY A 91 7.11 -7.44 -11.83
C GLY A 91 7.06 -5.93 -12.06
N GLU A 92 5.94 -5.34 -12.47
CA GLU A 92 5.91 -3.88 -12.73
C GLU A 92 5.58 -3.10 -11.45
N GLU A 93 6.46 -2.16 -11.06
CA GLU A 93 6.31 -1.25 -9.91
C GLU A 93 5.22 -0.20 -10.10
N PHE A 94 4.77 -0.01 -11.34
CA PHE A 94 3.74 0.95 -11.70
C PHE A 94 2.67 0.32 -12.60
N GLN A 95 1.49 0.93 -12.61
CA GLN A 95 0.40 0.59 -13.50
C GLN A 95 -0.15 1.85 -14.15
N ASP A 96 -0.20 1.88 -15.48
CA ASP A 96 -0.88 2.93 -16.22
C ASP A 96 -2.38 2.68 -16.22
N ILE A 97 -3.14 3.68 -15.80
CA ILE A 97 -4.60 3.63 -15.72
C ILE A 97 -5.16 4.80 -16.53
N ASP A 98 -5.97 4.47 -17.55
CA ASP A 98 -6.74 5.47 -18.25
C ASP A 98 -7.91 5.93 -17.37
N ILE A 99 -7.95 7.23 -17.09
CA ILE A 99 -8.99 7.85 -16.27
C ILE A 99 -9.60 9.05 -16.99
N PHE A 100 -10.86 9.33 -16.67
CA PHE A 100 -11.52 10.57 -17.04
C PHE A 100 -11.43 11.54 -15.87
N ILE A 101 -10.90 12.74 -16.13
CA ILE A 101 -10.87 13.84 -15.17
C ILE A 101 -11.52 15.08 -15.78
N PRO A 102 -12.21 15.91 -14.98
CA PRO A 102 -12.79 17.14 -15.48
C PRO A 102 -11.67 18.17 -15.67
N LEU A 103 -11.89 19.14 -16.57
CA LEU A 103 -10.87 20.15 -16.88
C LEU A 103 -10.57 21.09 -15.70
N ASP A 104 -11.43 21.12 -14.68
CA ASP A 104 -11.26 21.86 -13.44
C ASP A 104 -10.75 20.98 -12.29
N ALA A 105 -10.29 19.74 -12.56
CA ALA A 105 -9.72 18.85 -11.57
C ALA A 105 -8.55 19.52 -10.86
N LYS A 106 -8.57 19.46 -9.53
CA LYS A 106 -7.49 19.95 -8.67
C LYS A 106 -6.81 18.85 -7.90
N TYR A 107 -7.56 17.80 -7.59
CA TYR A 107 -7.12 16.82 -6.63
C TYR A 107 -7.57 15.42 -7.03
N ILE A 108 -6.66 14.47 -6.92
CA ILE A 108 -6.94 13.06 -7.09
C ILE A 108 -6.51 12.33 -5.83
N ARG A 109 -7.40 11.46 -5.35
CA ARG A 109 -7.13 10.51 -4.28
C ARG A 109 -7.41 9.11 -4.78
N VAL A 110 -6.47 8.22 -4.55
CA VAL A 110 -6.54 6.81 -4.91
C VAL A 110 -6.53 5.99 -3.61
N GLU A 111 -7.50 5.10 -3.47
CA GLU A 111 -7.63 4.21 -2.32
C GLU A 111 -7.51 2.75 -2.76
N ALA A 112 -6.58 2.01 -2.15
CA ALA A 112 -6.42 0.58 -2.36
C ALA A 112 -7.10 -0.20 -1.24
N LEU A 113 -8.02 -1.09 -1.61
CA LEU A 113 -8.90 -1.81 -0.69
C LEU A 113 -8.65 -3.32 -0.71
N GLY A 114 -8.74 -3.94 0.48
CA GLY A 114 -8.69 -5.40 0.65
C GLY A 114 -10.03 -6.11 0.42
N ASP A 115 -10.06 -7.43 0.68
CA ASP A 115 -11.20 -8.32 0.43
C ASP A 115 -12.51 -7.86 1.11
N LEU A 116 -12.41 -7.30 2.31
CA LEU A 116 -13.57 -6.82 3.09
C LEU A 116 -13.85 -5.33 2.89
N GLY A 117 -13.17 -4.68 1.94
CA GLY A 117 -13.29 -3.23 1.71
C GLY A 117 -12.53 -2.37 2.71
N GLY A 118 -11.69 -2.96 3.56
CA GLY A 118 -10.76 -2.22 4.43
C GLY A 118 -9.74 -1.45 3.59
N LEU A 119 -9.47 -0.21 3.97
CA LEU A 119 -8.49 0.67 3.32
C LEU A 119 -7.07 0.26 3.73
N LEU A 120 -6.26 -0.14 2.76
CA LEU A 120 -4.89 -0.62 2.98
C LEU A 120 -3.83 0.42 2.59
N PHE A 121 -4.05 1.13 1.47
CA PHE A 121 -3.15 2.15 0.98
C PHE A 121 -3.93 3.34 0.43
N VAL A 122 -3.30 4.51 0.46
CA VAL A 122 -3.83 5.76 -0.06
C VAL A 122 -2.73 6.52 -0.78
N GLY A 123 -3.06 7.10 -1.93
CA GLY A 123 -2.18 7.99 -2.67
C GLY A 123 -2.93 9.23 -3.10
N GLU A 124 -2.28 10.38 -3.06
CA GLU A 124 -2.90 11.67 -3.30
C GLU A 124 -2.01 12.54 -4.19
N SER A 125 -2.61 13.29 -5.11
CA SER A 125 -1.86 14.16 -6.01
C SER A 125 -2.68 15.38 -6.42
N THR A 126 -2.01 16.51 -6.57
CA THR A 126 -2.58 17.72 -7.15
C THR A 126 -2.53 17.64 -8.67
N VAL A 127 -3.59 18.06 -9.33
CA VAL A 127 -3.69 18.06 -10.78
C VAL A 127 -3.48 19.47 -11.29
N GLU A 128 -2.54 19.61 -12.22
CA GLU A 128 -2.32 20.82 -12.99
C GLU A 128 -2.50 20.48 -14.48
N ILE A 129 -3.52 21.06 -15.09
CA ILE A 129 -3.83 20.85 -16.52
C ILE A 129 -3.17 21.98 -17.31
N GLU A 130 -2.16 21.64 -18.11
CA GLU A 130 -1.44 22.61 -18.95
C GLU A 130 -1.90 22.51 -20.42
N ASN A 131 -2.41 23.61 -20.97
CA ASN A 131 -2.71 23.84 -22.41
C ASN A 131 -3.08 22.57 -23.23
N GLU A 132 -4.37 22.19 -23.18
CA GLU A 132 -4.99 21.12 -24.00
C GLU A 132 -4.40 19.70 -23.80
N GLY A 133 -3.49 19.51 -22.85
CA GLY A 133 -2.94 18.20 -22.48
C GLY A 133 -2.93 18.00 -20.97
N ILE A 134 -3.14 16.76 -20.53
CA ILE A 134 -2.95 16.40 -19.12
C ILE A 134 -1.54 15.84 -18.99
N SER A 135 -0.70 16.51 -18.19
CA SER A 135 0.58 15.96 -17.76
C SER A 135 0.35 14.64 -17.05
N ARG A 136 1.18 13.62 -17.34
CA ARG A 136 1.07 12.28 -16.74
C ARG A 136 0.99 12.40 -15.21
N ILE A 137 -0.13 12.00 -14.63
CA ILE A 137 -0.37 12.11 -13.19
C ILE A 137 0.30 10.92 -12.52
N ARG A 138 1.29 11.15 -11.67
CA ARG A 138 1.97 10.09 -10.92
C ARG A 138 1.45 10.07 -9.48
N ILE A 139 0.98 8.92 -9.02
CA ILE A 139 0.45 8.74 -7.66
C ILE A 139 1.15 7.55 -7.00
N GLU A 140 1.80 7.77 -5.86
CA GLU A 140 2.34 6.70 -5.01
C GLU A 140 1.30 6.28 -3.97
N LEU A 141 1.09 4.98 -3.82
CA LEU A 141 0.23 4.43 -2.78
C LEU A 141 1.02 4.18 -1.50
N ASP A 142 0.76 4.98 -0.48
CA ASP A 142 1.32 4.82 0.85
C ASP A 142 0.43 3.98 1.76
N PRO A 143 1.02 3.14 2.63
CA PRO A 143 0.23 2.32 3.54
C PRO A 143 -0.52 3.18 4.56
N THR A 144 -1.71 2.73 4.96
CA THR A 144 -2.52 3.37 6.03
C THR A 144 -2.26 2.81 7.41
N THR A 145 -1.43 1.78 7.50
CA THR A 145 -0.93 1.19 8.74
C THR A 145 0.60 1.15 8.69
N PRO A 146 1.29 1.16 9.84
CA PRO A 146 2.74 1.06 9.83
C PRO A 146 3.25 -0.20 9.10
N VAL A 147 4.30 -0.06 8.28
CA VAL A 147 4.93 -1.17 7.54
C VAL A 147 6.45 -1.07 7.63
N LEU A 148 7.13 -2.20 7.86
CA LEU A 148 8.58 -2.31 7.83
C LEU A 148 9.01 -3.16 6.62
N LYS A 149 10.02 -2.74 5.87
CA LYS A 149 10.57 -3.52 4.74
C LYS A 149 12.08 -3.39 4.61
N PHE A 150 12.67 -4.28 3.82
CA PHE A 150 14.06 -4.19 3.40
C PHE A 150 14.15 -3.60 2.00
N ASN A 151 15.02 -2.60 1.83
CA ASN A 151 15.32 -1.94 0.56
C ASN A 151 16.80 -2.10 0.20
N ASN A 152 17.12 -1.73 -1.04
CA ASN A 152 18.48 -1.73 -1.60
C ASN A 152 19.16 -3.10 -1.47
N VAL A 153 18.38 -4.18 -1.58
CA VAL A 153 18.91 -5.54 -1.50
C VAL A 153 19.38 -5.93 -2.90
N PRO A 154 20.69 -6.14 -3.13
CA PRO A 154 21.17 -6.56 -4.44
C PRO A 154 20.66 -7.96 -4.77
N GLU A 155 20.37 -8.21 -6.05
CA GLU A 155 19.97 -9.55 -6.50
C GLU A 155 21.09 -10.58 -6.27
N PHE A 156 22.35 -10.18 -6.48
CA PHE A 156 23.52 -11.01 -6.24
C PHE A 156 24.73 -10.21 -5.76
N VAL A 157 25.64 -10.88 -5.05
CA VAL A 157 26.91 -10.35 -4.54
C VAL A 157 27.98 -11.44 -4.62
N ASP A 158 29.22 -11.12 -4.97
CA ASP A 158 30.31 -12.11 -4.97
C ASP A 158 30.89 -12.35 -3.57
N VAL A 159 31.44 -13.54 -3.32
CA VAL A 159 32.15 -13.85 -2.06
C VAL A 159 33.32 -12.90 -1.84
N GLY A 160 33.39 -12.33 -0.62
CA GLY A 160 34.40 -11.34 -0.22
C GLY A 160 34.05 -9.91 -0.60
N GLN A 161 32.90 -9.67 -1.24
CA GLN A 161 32.34 -8.32 -1.43
C GLN A 161 31.38 -7.96 -0.29
N ASP A 162 31.23 -6.65 -0.11
CA ASP A 162 30.32 -6.08 0.89
C ASP A 162 29.03 -5.64 0.24
N PHE A 163 27.95 -5.68 1.02
CA PHE A 163 26.68 -5.10 0.61
C PHE A 163 25.97 -4.48 1.80
N GLN A 164 25.02 -3.61 1.51
CA GLN A 164 24.19 -2.94 2.50
C GLN A 164 22.74 -3.30 2.30
N ILE A 165 21.99 -3.34 3.39
CA ILE A 165 20.53 -3.43 3.36
C ILE A 165 19.99 -2.26 4.16
N GLU A 166 19.00 -1.59 3.58
CA GLU A 166 18.28 -0.51 4.23
C GLU A 166 17.00 -1.07 4.84
N ILE A 167 16.73 -0.68 6.08
CA ILE A 167 15.48 -1.00 6.76
C ILE A 167 14.62 0.25 6.73
N GLU A 168 13.50 0.17 6.02
CA GLU A 168 12.56 1.28 5.88
C GLU A 168 11.32 1.02 6.75
N LEU A 169 10.85 2.07 7.44
CA LEU A 169 9.58 2.09 8.15
C LEU A 169 8.69 3.15 7.50
N LYS A 170 7.48 2.76 7.07
CA LYS A 170 6.46 3.65 6.54
C LYS A 170 5.29 3.81 7.50
N HIS A 171 4.62 4.98 7.44
CA HIS A 171 3.39 5.31 8.15
C HIS A 171 3.47 5.16 9.69
N ALA A 172 4.59 5.56 10.30
CA ALA A 172 4.76 5.50 11.74
C ALA A 172 4.35 6.82 12.40
N LYS A 173 3.31 6.79 13.26
CA LYS A 173 2.83 7.97 13.98
C LYS A 173 3.44 8.08 15.38
N SER A 174 4.09 9.21 15.66
CA SER A 174 4.64 9.50 16.99
C SER A 174 5.72 8.49 17.46
N LEU A 175 6.56 7.99 16.54
CA LEU A 175 7.57 6.98 16.87
C LEU A 175 8.64 7.54 17.82
N PHE A 176 8.77 6.91 18.99
CA PHE A 176 9.77 7.25 19.98
C PHE A 176 10.83 6.16 20.15
N ALA A 177 10.44 4.89 20.12
CA ALA A 177 11.38 3.77 20.17
C ALA A 177 10.96 2.65 19.23
N LEU A 178 11.95 2.01 18.61
CA LEU A 178 11.81 0.85 17.74
C LEU A 178 12.85 -0.19 18.15
N THR A 179 12.39 -1.38 18.55
CA THR A 179 13.26 -2.54 18.77
C THR A 179 12.85 -3.67 17.84
N PHE A 180 13.80 -4.38 17.24
CA PHE A 180 13.55 -5.55 16.41
C PHE A 180 14.76 -6.48 16.37
N GLU A 181 14.55 -7.73 15.95
CA GLU A 181 15.61 -8.72 15.76
C GLU A 181 15.53 -9.24 14.33
N ILE A 182 16.67 -9.31 13.63
CA ILE A 182 16.76 -9.93 12.30
C ILE A 182 17.48 -11.27 12.38
N SER A 183 17.06 -12.21 11.54
CA SER A 183 17.69 -13.50 11.31
C SER A 183 18.43 -13.47 9.99
N TYR A 184 19.64 -14.01 9.97
CA TYR A 184 20.47 -14.15 8.78
C TYR A 184 21.30 -15.43 8.82
N PRO A 185 21.70 -16.01 7.68
CA PRO A 185 22.53 -17.20 7.65
C PRO A 185 23.99 -16.83 7.91
N ASN A 186 24.43 -16.99 9.16
CA ASN A 186 25.80 -16.66 9.60
C ASN A 186 26.92 -17.42 8.90
N VAL A 187 26.61 -18.49 8.17
CA VAL A 187 27.57 -19.21 7.34
C VAL A 187 27.92 -18.40 6.09
N PHE A 188 26.93 -17.71 5.51
CA PHE A 188 27.09 -17.00 4.25
C PHE A 188 27.44 -15.53 4.43
N ILE A 189 26.90 -14.88 5.47
CA ILE A 189 27.06 -13.44 5.70
C ILE A 189 27.29 -13.10 7.16
N GLU A 190 27.92 -11.95 7.40
CA GLU A 190 28.15 -11.42 8.75
C GLU A 190 28.01 -9.90 8.78
N PRO A 191 27.16 -9.33 9.66
CA PRO A 191 27.06 -7.89 9.82
C PRO A 191 28.33 -7.35 10.48
N TYR A 192 28.81 -6.20 10.02
CA TYR A 192 30.01 -5.55 10.57
C TYR A 192 29.79 -4.09 10.96
N GLU A 193 28.77 -3.43 10.40
CA GLU A 193 28.47 -2.03 10.66
C GLU A 193 26.96 -1.78 10.58
N ILE A 194 26.49 -0.85 11.40
CA ILE A 194 25.10 -0.42 11.44
C ILE A 194 25.06 1.09 11.58
N ASP A 195 24.43 1.75 10.63
CA ASP A 195 24.23 3.19 10.62
C ASP A 195 22.76 3.55 10.84
N LEU A 196 22.54 4.76 11.33
CA LEU A 196 21.21 5.37 11.38
C LEU A 196 20.77 5.75 9.97
N GLY A 197 19.50 5.53 9.66
CA GLY A 197 18.90 6.07 8.43
C GLY A 197 18.27 7.46 8.63
N ASP A 198 17.76 8.01 7.53
CA ASP A 198 17.18 9.36 7.43
C ASP A 198 15.87 9.56 8.22
N PHE A 199 15.18 8.49 8.65
CA PHE A 199 13.96 8.58 9.48
C PHE A 199 14.19 9.38 10.77
N TRP A 200 15.43 9.39 11.25
CA TRP A 200 15.84 10.00 12.51
C TRP A 200 16.36 11.42 12.38
N GLU A 201 16.55 11.90 11.16
CA GLU A 201 17.07 13.24 10.88
C GLU A 201 15.99 14.28 11.21
N ASN A 202 15.97 14.73 12.46
CA ASN A 202 15.20 15.89 12.86
C ASN A 202 15.96 17.16 12.44
N THR A 203 15.31 18.04 11.70
CA THR A 203 15.89 19.29 11.14
C THR A 203 16.43 20.29 12.16
N GLU A 204 16.35 20.01 13.46
CA GLU A 204 16.71 20.94 14.53
C GLU A 204 17.74 20.43 15.54
N ASN A 205 18.12 19.14 15.57
CA ASN A 205 19.10 18.64 16.54
C ASN A 205 19.86 17.39 16.04
N GLU A 206 21.17 17.54 15.83
CA GLU A 206 22.09 16.52 15.30
C GLU A 206 22.27 15.26 16.18
N ASN A 207 21.80 15.25 17.44
CA ASN A 207 22.00 14.14 18.40
C ASN A 207 20.69 13.62 19.03
N SER A 208 19.67 13.39 18.21
CA SER A 208 18.33 13.07 18.71
C SER A 208 18.00 11.58 18.86
N VAL A 209 18.93 10.65 18.56
CA VAL A 209 18.66 9.19 18.60
C VAL A 209 19.80 8.38 19.21
N LEU A 210 19.43 7.42 20.05
CA LEU A 210 20.30 6.38 20.59
C LEU A 210 20.09 5.08 19.81
N LEU A 211 21.17 4.57 19.22
CA LEU A 211 21.23 3.26 18.59
C LEU A 211 21.94 2.27 19.54
N VAL A 212 21.28 1.15 19.81
CA VAL A 212 21.82 0.03 20.57
C VAL A 212 21.73 -1.22 19.71
N SER A 213 22.84 -1.94 19.60
CA SER A 213 22.90 -3.18 18.85
C SER A 213 23.77 -4.22 19.54
N ASP A 214 23.46 -5.50 19.33
CA ASP A 214 24.27 -6.61 19.83
C ASP A 214 25.38 -7.05 18.87
N TYR A 215 25.57 -6.39 17.71
CA TYR A 215 26.56 -6.80 16.69
C TYR A 215 28.01 -6.92 17.21
N ASN A 216 28.39 -6.03 18.12
CA ASN A 216 29.72 -5.95 18.74
C ASN A 216 29.81 -6.68 20.09
N LEU A 217 28.73 -7.34 20.54
CA LEU A 217 28.75 -8.06 21.81
C LEU A 217 29.36 -9.45 21.61
N THR A 218 30.28 -9.82 22.51
CA THR A 218 30.93 -11.14 22.54
C THR A 218 29.94 -12.29 22.80
N SER A 219 28.76 -11.99 23.35
CA SER A 219 27.69 -12.96 23.64
C SER A 219 26.60 -13.00 22.57
N LYS A 220 26.83 -12.48 21.36
CA LYS A 220 25.81 -12.47 20.30
C LYS A 220 25.40 -13.89 19.90
N THR A 221 24.09 -14.09 19.68
CA THR A 221 23.60 -15.37 19.16
C THR A 221 23.92 -15.43 17.66
N PRO A 222 24.69 -16.43 17.18
CA PRO A 222 25.05 -16.49 15.77
C PRO A 222 23.80 -16.52 14.85
N GLY A 223 23.83 -15.73 13.78
CA GLY A 223 22.75 -15.64 12.80
C GLY A 223 21.56 -14.80 13.26
N ARG A 224 21.73 -14.03 14.35
CA ARG A 224 20.75 -13.07 14.84
C ARG A 224 21.42 -11.73 15.12
N LEU A 225 20.68 -10.67 14.87
CA LEU A 225 21.10 -9.30 15.18
C LEU A 225 19.91 -8.56 15.79
N SER A 226 20.10 -8.05 17.01
CA SER A 226 19.12 -7.24 17.73
C SER A 226 19.46 -5.76 17.55
N LEU A 227 18.43 -4.96 17.29
CA LEU A 227 18.51 -3.52 17.11
C LEU A 227 17.48 -2.83 18.00
N GLY A 228 17.92 -1.76 18.66
CA GLY A 228 17.08 -0.87 19.45
C GLY A 228 17.42 0.57 19.15
N LEU A 229 16.44 1.33 18.69
CA LEU A 229 16.57 2.74 18.34
C LEU A 229 15.60 3.53 19.21
N THR A 230 16.05 4.62 19.83
CA THR A 230 15.16 5.47 20.63
C THR A 230 15.51 6.94 20.48
N ARG A 231 14.49 7.78 20.31
CA ARG A 231 14.67 9.23 20.29
C ARG A 231 14.98 9.74 21.70
N THR A 232 15.83 10.75 21.80
CA THR A 232 16.08 11.48 23.06
C THR A 232 14.98 12.50 23.34
N THR A 233 14.26 12.92 22.30
CA THR A 233 13.11 13.82 22.39
C THR A 233 11.88 13.23 21.69
N PRO A 234 10.66 13.44 22.21
CA PRO A 234 9.42 13.01 21.54
C PRO A 234 9.30 13.57 20.12
N SER A 235 8.62 12.84 19.22
CA SER A 235 8.26 13.38 17.90
C SER A 235 6.96 14.20 17.96
N ASN A 236 6.76 15.07 16.97
CA ASN A 236 5.71 16.09 16.94
C ASN A 236 4.31 15.56 16.54
N ASP A 237 3.95 14.34 16.97
CA ASP A 237 2.69 13.65 16.61
C ASP A 237 2.42 13.52 15.09
N LYS A 238 3.47 13.66 14.27
CA LYS A 238 3.42 13.51 12.82
C LYS A 238 3.51 12.03 12.43
N ILE A 239 2.97 11.73 11.24
CA ILE A 239 3.23 10.47 10.54
C ILE A 239 4.56 10.63 9.81
N GLU A 240 5.46 9.67 10.01
CA GLU A 240 6.82 9.69 9.51
C GLU A 240 7.07 8.40 8.70
N SER A 241 7.84 8.50 7.63
CA SER A 241 8.31 7.40 6.78
C SER A 241 9.77 7.62 6.42
N GLY A 242 10.56 6.55 6.29
CA GLY A 242 11.98 6.65 5.95
C GLY A 242 12.83 5.48 6.46
N LYS A 243 14.14 5.56 6.23
CA LYS A 243 15.12 4.55 6.62
C LYS A 243 15.39 4.64 8.11
N VAL A 244 15.13 3.57 8.84
CA VAL A 244 15.41 3.50 10.28
C VAL A 244 16.82 3.01 10.58
N ALA A 245 17.38 2.14 9.76
CA ALA A 245 18.73 1.63 9.93
C ALA A 245 19.30 1.15 8.60
N ILE A 246 20.61 1.22 8.46
CA ILE A 246 21.37 0.64 7.34
C ILE A 246 22.33 -0.37 7.94
N ILE A 247 22.35 -1.60 7.42
CA ILE A 247 23.20 -2.68 7.93
C ILE A 247 24.15 -3.11 6.83
N SER A 248 25.45 -3.04 7.11
CA SER A 248 26.50 -3.52 6.21
C SER A 248 26.90 -4.95 6.55
N PHE A 249 27.01 -5.79 5.52
CA PHE A 249 27.35 -7.20 5.63
C PHE A 249 28.58 -7.55 4.80
N HIS A 250 29.44 -8.40 5.35
CA HIS A 250 30.48 -9.10 4.61
C HIS A 250 29.95 -10.44 4.11
N THR A 251 30.19 -10.78 2.84
CA THR A 251 29.95 -12.13 2.33
C THR A 251 31.13 -13.05 2.66
N LYS A 252 30.83 -14.30 3.01
CA LYS A 252 31.81 -15.30 3.48
C LYS A 252 31.86 -16.55 2.62
N GLN A 253 30.70 -16.98 2.11
CA GLN A 253 30.58 -18.21 1.35
C GLN A 253 29.40 -18.13 0.38
N THR A 254 29.53 -18.85 -0.73
CA THR A 254 28.49 -18.98 -1.74
C THR A 254 27.22 -19.63 -1.18
N GLY A 255 26.07 -19.20 -1.67
CA GLY A 255 24.77 -19.69 -1.21
C GLY A 255 23.65 -18.67 -1.39
N ILE A 256 22.47 -18.99 -0.89
CA ILE A 256 21.33 -18.07 -0.86
C ILE A 256 21.21 -17.52 0.55
N ALA A 257 21.36 -16.21 0.70
CA ALA A 257 21.22 -15.55 1.98
C ALA A 257 19.80 -15.00 2.17
N LYS A 258 19.01 -15.70 2.99
CA LYS A 258 17.67 -15.26 3.40
C LYS A 258 17.71 -14.45 4.68
N ILE A 259 17.33 -13.18 4.61
CA ILE A 259 17.30 -12.25 5.74
C ILE A 259 15.84 -11.93 6.05
N ARG A 260 15.47 -11.98 7.33
CA ARG A 260 14.09 -11.73 7.76
C ARG A 260 14.02 -11.09 9.13
N VAL A 261 12.99 -10.31 9.37
CA VAL A 261 12.65 -9.87 10.72
C VAL A 261 12.04 -11.04 11.49
N LEU A 262 12.55 -11.29 12.69
CA LEU A 262 12.03 -12.33 13.56
C LEU A 262 10.81 -11.80 14.31
N ASN A 263 9.74 -12.60 14.32
CA ASN A 263 8.67 -12.38 15.27
C ASN A 263 9.22 -12.66 16.68
N ASN A 264 9.42 -11.61 17.45
CA ASN A 264 10.03 -11.66 18.75
C ASN A 264 9.18 -10.84 19.72
N PRO A 265 8.88 -11.33 20.95
CA PRO A 265 8.24 -10.53 21.99
C PRO A 265 9.02 -9.26 22.37
N ARG A 266 10.27 -9.13 21.92
CA ARG A 266 11.12 -7.93 22.08
C ARG A 266 10.89 -6.86 21.01
N LEU A 267 10.07 -7.13 20.00
CA LEU A 267 9.66 -6.10 19.07
C LEU A 267 8.75 -5.12 19.81
N ALA A 268 9.22 -3.90 19.99
CA ALA A 268 8.46 -2.84 20.65
C ALA A 268 8.57 -1.57 19.82
N VAL A 269 7.40 -1.01 19.51
CA VAL A 269 7.28 0.26 18.83
C VAL A 269 6.46 1.17 19.74
N GLN A 270 7.13 2.14 20.35
CA GLN A 270 6.58 2.89 21.48
C GLN A 270 6.51 4.39 21.17
N LYS A 271 5.52 5.05 21.77
CA LYS A 271 5.43 6.51 21.93
C LYS A 271 6.27 6.95 23.13
N SER A 272 6.51 8.26 23.26
CA SER A 272 7.31 8.83 24.37
C SER A 272 6.75 8.56 25.77
N ASN A 273 5.45 8.26 25.87
CA ASN A 273 4.78 7.88 27.12
C ASN A 273 4.87 6.36 27.43
N GLY A 274 5.65 5.60 26.65
CA GLY A 274 5.83 4.16 26.81
C GLY A 274 4.66 3.30 26.32
N LYS A 275 3.59 3.89 25.78
CA LYS A 275 2.51 3.13 25.14
C LYS A 275 2.93 2.68 23.74
N SER A 276 2.42 1.54 23.30
CA SER A 276 2.56 1.12 21.89
C SER A 276 1.96 2.16 20.94
N ILE A 277 2.48 2.22 19.71
CA ILE A 277 1.85 3.00 18.63
C ILE A 277 0.48 2.40 18.31
N GLU A 278 -0.46 3.25 17.92
CA GLU A 278 -1.78 2.82 17.45
C GLU A 278 -1.62 1.89 16.23
N ASN A 279 -2.46 0.86 16.12
CA ASN A 279 -2.41 -0.16 15.06
C ASN A 279 -1.08 -0.95 15.00
N PHE A 280 -0.34 -1.04 16.10
CA PHE A 280 0.86 -1.88 16.19
C PHE A 280 0.57 -3.37 15.99
N ASP A 281 -0.60 -3.85 16.41
CA ASP A 281 -1.03 -5.23 16.15
C ASP A 281 -1.09 -5.49 14.63
N ASP A 282 -1.44 -4.49 13.82
CA ASP A 282 -1.43 -4.58 12.36
C ASP A 282 0.01 -4.58 11.80
N LEU A 283 0.94 -3.80 12.36
CA LEU A 283 2.38 -3.87 12.02
C LEU A 283 2.92 -5.30 12.19
N THR A 284 2.52 -6.03 13.25
CA THR A 284 2.98 -7.41 13.44
C THR A 284 2.60 -8.33 12.28
N SER A 285 1.50 -8.06 11.57
CA SER A 285 1.11 -8.82 10.38
C SER A 285 2.02 -8.55 9.17
N TYR A 286 2.55 -7.34 9.04
CA TYR A 286 3.49 -6.94 7.97
C TYR A 286 4.94 -7.30 8.29
N LEU A 287 5.32 -7.43 9.56
CA LEU A 287 6.68 -7.82 9.93
C LEU A 287 7.07 -9.23 9.45
N TYR A 288 6.11 -10.14 9.29
CA TYR A 288 6.38 -11.44 8.67
C TYR A 288 6.69 -11.35 7.18
N LYS A 289 6.26 -10.28 6.52
CA LYS A 289 6.51 -10.03 5.09
C LYS A 289 7.84 -9.33 4.86
N ALA A 290 8.44 -8.72 5.90
CA ALA A 290 9.77 -8.16 5.87
C ALA A 290 10.84 -9.26 5.81
N GLN A 291 11.05 -9.78 4.61
CA GLN A 291 12.10 -10.73 4.27
C GLN A 291 12.69 -10.38 2.91
N THR A 292 13.93 -10.76 2.71
CA THR A 292 14.62 -10.63 1.44
C THR A 292 15.58 -11.80 1.23
N GLU A 293 15.93 -12.06 -0.02
CA GLU A 293 16.84 -13.12 -0.43
C GLU A 293 17.82 -12.53 -1.44
N LEU A 294 19.10 -12.87 -1.30
CA LEU A 294 20.13 -12.55 -2.29
C LEU A 294 21.01 -13.77 -2.59
N GLU A 295 21.51 -13.85 -3.81
CA GLU A 295 22.44 -14.88 -4.24
C GLU A 295 23.89 -14.47 -3.95
N ILE A 296 24.70 -15.37 -3.39
CA ILE A 296 26.13 -15.16 -3.17
C ILE A 296 26.93 -16.12 -4.05
N ARG A 297 27.79 -15.57 -4.91
CA ARG A 297 28.51 -16.28 -5.97
C ARG A 297 30.00 -16.43 -5.73
#